data_AF-A0A6M1TRV6-F1
#
_entry.id   AF-A0A6M1TRV6-F1
#
_cell.length_a   1.000
_cell.length_b   1.000
_cell.length_c   1.000
_cell.angle_alpha   90.00
_cell.angle_beta   90.00
_cell.angle_gamma   90.00
#
_symmetry.space_group_name_H-M   'P 1'
#
loop_
_entity.id
_entity.type
_entity.pdbx_description
1 polymer ?
#
loop_
_entity_poly.entity_id
_entity_poly.type
_entity_poly.pdbx_seq_one_letter_code
_entity_poly.pdbx_strand_id
1 'polypeptide(L)'
;MPPMPRSASERGQLDLFRALPGEFAPRDAQDLMAYPFFSLSKSPRIRPIDFVAGNVAIRVEAVPDHGMATIWDADILIWAASQIVEARDAGLRTSRLMAATPYEILNFTGRGTSLRDYQRLKAALDRLQSTTVATTIRQPAEGRRHRFSWINEWHERSDARGRPDGIELIVPDWFYRAVLDDALILTIDRAYFDLTGGLDRWLYRLVRKHGGRQAGGWRFDFRHLHQKSGSLSPFRRFAFELRDIIRRQPLPGYVLFVEIETGGRMLLAFEPAASCGKPVDGLVPSGTRGIVPSGTRGSCYREPKPGSTTCTTTKNRALNLESNKDSNLEERRTAVETLISRTGAALKARHRRMGSEGDAAAAKEPELPFGKPGARP
;
A
#
# COMPACT_ATOMS: atom_id res chain seq x y z
N MET A 1 22.03 -47.58 13.71
CA MET A 1 21.38 -46.43 13.04
C MET A 1 22.08 -45.17 13.50
N PRO A 2 22.61 -44.32 12.60
CA PRO A 2 23.06 -42.99 13.02
C PRO A 2 21.82 -42.15 13.42
N PRO A 3 21.95 -41.24 14.41
CA PRO A 3 20.85 -40.36 14.78
C PRO A 3 20.53 -39.43 13.61
N MET A 4 19.24 -39.33 13.25
CA MET A 4 18.78 -38.34 12.28
C MET A 4 19.16 -36.93 12.77
N PRO A 5 19.65 -36.03 11.89
CA PRO A 5 19.87 -34.65 12.28
C PRO A 5 18.52 -34.09 12.72
N ARG A 6 18.44 -33.65 13.99
CA ARG A 6 17.35 -32.78 14.43
C ARG A 6 17.33 -31.62 13.44
N SER A 7 16.27 -31.49 12.66
CA SER A 7 16.09 -30.31 11.81
C SER A 7 16.23 -29.10 12.73
N ALA A 8 17.30 -28.33 12.56
CA ALA A 8 17.49 -27.11 13.32
C ALA A 8 16.24 -26.25 13.05
N SER A 9 15.55 -25.81 14.10
CA SER A 9 14.40 -24.92 13.97
C SER A 9 14.79 -23.71 13.12
N GLU A 10 13.86 -23.12 12.37
CA GLU A 10 14.14 -21.93 11.56
C GLU A 10 14.88 -20.86 12.37
N ARG A 11 14.46 -20.66 13.62
CA ARG A 11 15.12 -19.82 14.62
C ARG A 11 16.59 -20.18 14.86
N GLY A 12 16.94 -21.45 14.99
CA GLY A 12 18.32 -21.90 15.21
C GLY A 12 19.25 -21.69 14.02
N GLN A 13 18.71 -21.35 12.85
CA GLN A 13 19.48 -21.05 11.63
C GLN A 13 19.63 -19.54 11.37
N LEU A 14 18.97 -18.68 12.15
CA LEU A 14 18.98 -17.24 11.97
C LEU A 14 19.84 -16.54 13.01
N ASP A 15 20.71 -15.64 12.56
CA ASP A 15 21.45 -14.74 13.45
C ASP A 15 20.49 -13.71 14.07
N LEU A 16 20.72 -13.34 15.34
CA LEU A 16 19.91 -12.33 16.03
C LEU A 16 20.27 -10.92 15.53
N PHE A 17 19.30 -10.21 14.96
CA PHE A 17 19.43 -8.79 14.62
C PHE A 17 18.79 -7.92 15.72
N ARG A 18 19.60 -7.13 16.43
CA ARG A 18 19.10 -6.20 17.45
C ARG A 18 18.72 -4.86 16.80
N ALA A 19 17.58 -4.31 17.24
CA ALA A 19 17.12 -2.99 16.86
C ALA A 19 18.20 -1.93 17.07
N LEU A 20 18.37 -1.04 16.10
CA LEU A 20 19.32 0.06 16.19
C LEU A 20 18.73 1.21 17.02
N PRO A 21 19.54 1.85 17.87
CA PRO A 21 19.16 3.10 18.52
C PRO A 21 19.28 4.28 17.53
N GLY A 22 18.43 5.29 17.68
CA GLY A 22 18.53 6.56 16.95
C GLY A 22 17.27 6.93 16.18
N GLU A 23 17.28 8.14 15.62
CA GLU A 23 16.20 8.66 14.79
C GLU A 23 16.54 8.52 13.31
N PHE A 24 16.00 7.49 12.68
CA PHE A 24 16.05 7.32 11.23
C PHE A 24 14.67 7.52 10.61
N ALA A 25 14.67 7.82 9.32
CA ALA A 25 13.45 8.14 8.58
C ALA A 25 12.65 6.84 8.32
N PRO A 26 11.32 6.83 8.56
CA PRO A 26 10.53 5.62 8.37
C PRO A 26 10.54 5.13 6.91
N ARG A 27 10.58 3.80 6.75
CA ARG A 27 10.61 3.08 5.47
C ARG A 27 9.42 2.13 5.42
N ASP A 28 8.69 2.17 4.32
CA ASP A 28 7.57 1.28 4.06
C ASP A 28 7.78 0.52 2.74
N ALA A 29 7.28 -0.71 2.69
CA ALA A 29 7.37 -1.57 1.53
C ALA A 29 6.25 -1.25 0.53
N GLN A 30 6.60 -0.97 -0.71
CA GLN A 30 5.70 -0.45 -1.74
C GLN A 30 4.49 -1.35 -2.01
N ASP A 31 4.63 -2.68 -1.90
CA ASP A 31 3.50 -3.58 -2.11
C ASP A 31 2.40 -3.36 -1.08
N LEU A 32 2.78 -3.13 0.18
CA LEU A 32 1.84 -2.89 1.27
C LEU A 32 1.16 -1.52 1.15
N MET A 33 1.70 -0.63 0.32
CA MET A 33 1.13 0.69 0.03
C MET A 33 0.11 0.66 -1.11
N ALA A 34 0.16 -0.36 -1.96
CA ALA A 34 -0.63 -0.45 -3.18
C ALA A 34 -1.91 -1.27 -3.05
N TYR A 35 -1.88 -2.26 -2.16
CA TYR A 35 -2.86 -3.33 -2.13
C TYR A 35 -3.49 -3.53 -0.74
N PRO A 36 -4.72 -4.07 -0.66
CA PRO A 36 -5.44 -4.18 0.60
C PRO A 36 -4.98 -5.41 1.39
N PHE A 37 -3.91 -5.25 2.17
CA PHE A 37 -3.40 -6.31 3.05
C PHE A 37 -3.95 -6.26 4.48
N PHE A 38 -4.57 -5.14 4.87
CA PHE A 38 -4.97 -4.86 6.25
C PHE A 38 -6.42 -4.40 6.36
N SER A 39 -7.05 -4.68 7.50
CA SER A 39 -8.34 -4.07 7.85
C SER A 39 -8.17 -2.57 8.10
N LEU A 40 -9.08 -1.77 7.54
CA LEU A 40 -9.12 -0.31 7.74
C LEU A 40 -9.97 0.12 8.94
N SER A 41 -10.63 -0.83 9.61
CA SER A 41 -11.46 -0.57 10.79
C SER A 41 -10.74 -0.96 12.08
N LYS A 42 -11.03 -0.24 13.17
CA LYS A 42 -10.59 -0.61 14.53
C LYS A 42 -11.39 -1.79 15.09
N SER A 43 -12.57 -2.05 14.54
CA SER A 43 -13.38 -3.22 14.90
C SER A 43 -12.77 -4.48 14.28
N PRO A 44 -12.73 -5.61 15.01
CA PRO A 44 -12.23 -6.87 14.48
C PRO A 44 -12.92 -7.26 13.18
N ARG A 45 -12.14 -7.57 12.15
CA ARG A 45 -12.63 -8.07 10.87
C ARG A 45 -12.28 -9.55 10.74
N ILE A 46 -13.29 -10.39 10.58
CA ILE A 46 -13.14 -11.82 10.27
C ILE A 46 -13.42 -12.14 8.81
N ARG A 47 -14.24 -11.30 8.15
CA ARG A 47 -14.54 -11.46 6.73
C ARG A 47 -13.25 -11.29 5.90
N PRO A 48 -12.88 -12.25 5.04
CA PRO A 48 -11.67 -12.16 4.23
C PRO A 48 -11.61 -10.89 3.37
N ILE A 49 -10.39 -10.50 2.99
CA ILE A 49 -10.17 -9.62 1.85
C ILE A 49 -9.86 -10.52 0.66
N ASP A 50 -10.72 -10.52 -0.34
CA ASP A 50 -10.46 -11.16 -1.63
C ASP A 50 -10.32 -10.04 -2.68
N PHE A 51 -9.11 -9.82 -3.17
CA PHE A 51 -8.78 -8.75 -4.10
C PHE A 51 -8.16 -9.32 -5.38
N VAL A 52 -8.65 -8.88 -6.54
CA VAL A 52 -8.13 -9.24 -7.86
C VAL A 52 -8.06 -7.98 -8.72
N ALA A 53 -6.90 -7.73 -9.30
CA ALA A 53 -6.68 -6.65 -10.27
C ALA A 53 -5.59 -7.08 -11.27
N GLY A 54 -5.95 -7.23 -12.54
CA GLY A 54 -5.05 -7.75 -13.57
C GLY A 54 -4.50 -9.14 -13.19
N ASN A 55 -3.18 -9.29 -13.19
CA ASN A 55 -2.46 -10.51 -12.78
C ASN A 55 -2.23 -10.62 -11.26
N VAL A 56 -2.67 -9.62 -10.47
CA VAL A 56 -2.50 -9.62 -9.03
C VAL A 56 -3.75 -10.17 -8.35
N ALA A 57 -3.57 -11.23 -7.58
CA ALA A 57 -4.58 -11.79 -6.69
C ALA A 57 -4.04 -11.80 -5.26
N ILE A 58 -4.86 -11.35 -4.31
CA ILE A 58 -4.55 -11.30 -2.88
C ILE A 58 -5.75 -11.82 -2.13
N ARG A 59 -5.48 -12.71 -1.19
CA ARG A 59 -6.46 -13.19 -0.20
C ARG A 59 -5.88 -13.02 1.19
N VAL A 60 -6.60 -12.33 2.07
CA VAL A 60 -6.23 -12.14 3.47
C VAL A 60 -7.31 -12.75 4.35
N GLU A 61 -6.89 -13.67 5.20
CA GLU A 61 -7.76 -14.45 6.10
C GLU A 61 -7.35 -14.21 7.54
N ALA A 62 -8.33 -14.26 8.43
CA ALA A 62 -8.16 -13.99 9.85
C ALA A 62 -8.71 -15.13 10.70
N VAL A 63 -8.11 -15.33 11.87
CA VAL A 63 -8.63 -16.22 12.91
C VAL A 63 -9.70 -15.47 13.71
N PRO A 64 -10.83 -16.11 14.10
CA PRO A 64 -11.90 -15.47 14.86
C PRO A 64 -11.47 -14.79 16.15
N ASP A 65 -10.56 -15.39 16.91
CA ASP A 65 -10.18 -14.92 18.25
C ASP A 65 -9.47 -13.57 18.24
N HIS A 66 -8.61 -13.33 17.24
CA HIS A 66 -7.81 -12.11 17.13
C HIS A 66 -8.36 -11.11 16.10
N GLY A 67 -9.06 -11.61 15.08
CA GLY A 67 -9.41 -10.85 13.89
C GLY A 67 -8.22 -10.56 12.98
N MET A 68 -8.50 -9.88 11.87
CA MET A 68 -7.50 -9.52 10.86
C MET A 68 -6.58 -8.41 11.35
N ALA A 69 -5.30 -8.49 10.99
CA ALA A 69 -4.33 -7.42 11.14
C ALA A 69 -4.87 -6.13 10.52
N THR A 70 -4.77 -5.06 11.29
CA THR A 70 -5.29 -3.74 10.96
C THR A 70 -4.19 -2.85 10.38
N ILE A 71 -4.59 -1.75 9.74
CA ILE A 71 -3.64 -0.79 9.16
C ILE A 71 -2.75 -0.12 10.22
N TRP A 72 -3.15 -0.13 11.50
CA TRP A 72 -2.29 0.33 12.60
C TRP A 72 -1.25 -0.73 13.01
N ASP A 73 -1.54 -2.01 12.82
CA ASP A 73 -0.56 -3.08 13.11
C ASP A 73 0.60 -3.04 12.11
N ALA A 74 0.36 -2.52 10.89
CA ALA A 74 1.39 -2.27 9.89
C ALA A 74 2.50 -1.31 10.37
N ASP A 75 2.27 -0.53 11.43
CA ASP A 75 3.30 0.33 12.03
C ASP A 75 4.51 -0.47 12.52
N ILE A 76 4.29 -1.71 12.98
CA ILE A 76 5.35 -2.64 13.40
C ILE A 76 6.17 -3.08 12.18
N LEU A 77 5.53 -3.30 11.03
CA LEU A 77 6.22 -3.65 9.80
C LEU A 77 7.02 -2.47 9.25
N ILE A 78 6.48 -1.25 9.33
CA ILE A 78 7.22 -0.03 8.99
C ILE A 78 8.45 0.13 9.88
N TRP A 79 8.32 -0.10 11.19
CA TRP A 79 9.46 -0.13 12.10
C TRP A 79 10.51 -1.20 11.69
N ALA A 80 10.07 -2.43 11.44
CA ALA A 80 10.95 -3.53 11.06
C ALA A 80 11.71 -3.23 9.75
N ALA A 81 11.01 -2.75 8.72
CA ALA A 81 11.61 -2.34 7.45
C ALA A 81 12.64 -1.21 7.65
N SER A 82 12.30 -0.22 8.47
CA SER A 82 13.19 0.91 8.76
C SER A 82 14.48 0.45 9.43
N GLN A 83 14.39 -0.46 10.39
CA GLN A 83 15.56 -1.03 11.07
C GLN A 83 16.46 -1.83 10.13
N ILE A 84 15.87 -2.69 9.29
CA ILE A 84 16.63 -3.52 8.35
C ILE A 84 17.33 -2.64 7.31
N VAL A 85 16.63 -1.64 6.75
CA VAL A 85 17.21 -0.72 5.76
C VAL A 85 18.35 0.09 6.38
N GLU A 86 18.14 0.66 7.57
CA GLU A 86 19.18 1.45 8.25
C GLU A 86 20.42 0.61 8.57
N ALA A 87 20.24 -0.61 9.09
CA ALA A 87 21.34 -1.51 9.37
C ALA A 87 22.12 -1.90 8.11
N ARG A 88 21.40 -2.21 7.02
CA ARG A 88 22.01 -2.54 5.73
C ARG A 88 22.80 -1.36 5.17
N ASP A 89 22.22 -0.15 5.22
CA ASP A 89 22.87 1.07 4.72
C ASP A 89 24.12 1.43 5.56
N ALA A 90 24.13 1.07 6.84
CA ALA A 90 25.28 1.16 7.73
C ALA A 90 26.32 0.01 7.56
N GLY A 91 26.09 -0.92 6.63
CA GLY A 91 26.97 -2.08 6.40
C GLY A 91 26.90 -3.16 7.48
N LEU A 92 25.87 -3.14 8.33
CA LEU A 92 25.65 -4.13 9.38
C LEU A 92 24.93 -5.36 8.82
N ARG A 93 25.17 -6.52 9.43
CA ARG A 93 24.49 -7.77 9.09
C ARG A 93 23.05 -7.71 9.57
N THR A 94 22.11 -7.90 8.64
CA THR A 94 20.67 -7.95 8.91
C THR A 94 20.17 -9.39 9.00
N SER A 95 19.04 -9.58 9.67
CA SER A 95 18.38 -10.89 9.80
C SER A 95 16.88 -10.72 9.93
N ARG A 96 16.16 -11.81 9.63
CA ARG A 96 14.71 -11.92 9.83
C ARG A 96 14.34 -12.06 11.31
N LEU A 97 15.25 -12.60 12.13
CA LEU A 97 15.08 -12.71 13.57
C LEU A 97 15.50 -11.38 14.21
N MET A 98 14.51 -10.61 14.64
CA MET A 98 14.68 -9.28 15.21
C MET A 98 14.46 -9.29 16.72
N ALA A 99 15.29 -8.57 17.47
CA ALA A 99 15.13 -8.31 18.90
C ALA A 99 14.99 -6.81 19.18
N ALA A 100 14.00 -6.45 20.00
CA ALA A 100 13.77 -5.08 20.42
C ALA A 100 13.07 -5.03 21.79
N THR A 101 13.13 -3.89 22.45
CA THR A 101 12.26 -3.59 23.59
C THR A 101 10.91 -3.06 23.09
N PRO A 102 9.81 -3.28 23.85
CA PRO A 102 8.52 -2.63 23.56
C PRO A 102 8.64 -1.10 23.44
N TYR A 103 9.50 -0.50 24.27
CA TYR A 103 9.78 0.93 24.28
C TYR A 103 10.33 1.41 22.92
N GLU A 104 11.31 0.71 22.34
CA GLU A 104 11.88 1.08 21.04
C GLU A 104 10.85 1.05 19.90
N ILE A 105 9.99 0.04 19.87
CA ILE A 105 8.94 -0.08 18.84
C ILE A 105 7.91 1.04 19.00
N LEU A 106 7.42 1.27 20.23
CA LEU A 106 6.37 2.24 20.50
C LEU A 106 6.86 3.67 20.34
N ASN A 107 8.07 3.98 20.83
CA ASN A 107 8.68 5.28 20.64
C ASN A 107 8.89 5.59 19.15
N PHE A 108 9.39 4.62 18.37
CA PHE A 108 9.57 4.80 16.93
C PHE A 108 8.27 5.12 16.20
N THR A 109 7.18 4.44 16.59
CA THR A 109 5.84 4.56 15.97
C THR A 109 4.99 5.67 16.57
N GLY A 110 5.56 6.54 17.43
CA GLY A 110 4.86 7.67 18.04
C GLY A 110 3.74 7.27 19.00
N ARG A 111 3.84 6.09 19.62
CA ARG A 111 2.85 5.57 20.57
C ARG A 111 3.28 5.81 22.01
N GLY A 112 2.29 5.87 22.91
CA GLY A 112 2.53 5.93 24.35
C GLY A 112 3.23 4.67 24.86
N THR A 113 3.88 4.79 26.02
CA THR A 113 4.65 3.70 26.67
C THR A 113 3.96 3.23 27.95
N SER A 114 2.63 3.36 28.00
CA SER A 114 1.83 2.89 29.13
C SER A 114 1.65 1.37 29.10
N LEU A 115 1.26 0.77 30.23
CA LEU A 115 0.90 -0.65 30.28
C LEU A 115 -0.16 -1.02 29.23
N ARG A 116 -1.13 -0.12 28.99
CA ARG A 116 -2.17 -0.30 27.98
C ARG A 116 -1.60 -0.35 26.56
N ASP A 117 -0.59 0.47 26.27
CA ASP A 117 0.05 0.49 24.97
C ASP A 117 0.93 -0.75 24.75
N TYR A 118 1.58 -1.25 25.79
CA TYR A 118 2.27 -2.54 25.76
C TYR A 118 1.30 -3.70 25.48
N GLN A 119 0.14 -3.74 26.14
CA GLN A 119 -0.89 -4.76 25.85
C GLN A 119 -1.41 -4.66 24.42
N ARG A 120 -1.56 -3.44 23.89
CA ARG A 120 -1.95 -3.21 22.49
C ARG A 120 -0.90 -3.69 21.50
N LEU A 121 0.39 -3.49 21.80
CA LEU A 121 1.50 -4.01 21.01
C LEU A 121 1.44 -5.55 20.95
N LYS A 122 1.25 -6.22 22.09
CA LYS A 122 1.09 -7.69 22.13
C LYS A 122 -0.08 -8.15 21.26
N ALA A 123 -1.25 -7.53 21.43
CA ALA A 123 -2.42 -7.85 20.63
C ALA A 123 -2.22 -7.57 19.12
N ALA A 124 -1.39 -6.58 18.76
CA ALA A 124 -1.00 -6.32 17.37
C ALA A 124 -0.09 -7.41 16.81
N LEU A 125 0.89 -7.88 17.60
CA LEU A 125 1.75 -9.01 17.23
C LEU A 125 0.93 -10.29 17.04
N ASP A 126 -0.02 -10.57 17.94
CA ASP A 126 -0.95 -11.70 17.80
C ASP A 126 -1.75 -11.63 16.50
N ARG A 127 -2.34 -10.47 16.19
CA ARG A 127 -3.08 -10.27 14.93
C ARG A 127 -2.19 -10.43 13.69
N LEU A 128 -0.96 -9.92 13.73
CA LEU A 128 -0.01 -10.06 12.63
C LEU A 128 0.42 -11.51 12.41
N GLN A 129 0.56 -12.29 13.49
CA GLN A 129 0.90 -13.71 13.44
C GLN A 129 -0.29 -14.56 12.95
N SER A 130 -1.51 -14.26 13.42
CA SER A 130 -2.71 -15.03 13.08
C SER A 130 -3.32 -14.67 11.73
N THR A 131 -2.92 -13.57 11.11
CA THR A 131 -3.41 -13.16 9.78
C THR A 131 -2.64 -13.87 8.69
N THR A 132 -3.33 -14.66 7.87
CA THR A 132 -2.75 -15.37 6.73
C THR A 132 -2.97 -14.60 5.45
N VAL A 133 -1.91 -14.42 4.67
CA VAL A 133 -1.92 -13.77 3.36
C VAL A 133 -1.55 -14.79 2.29
N ALA A 134 -2.32 -14.86 1.21
CA ALA A 134 -1.98 -15.55 -0.01
C ALA A 134 -1.94 -14.56 -1.18
N THR A 135 -0.82 -14.48 -1.91
CA THR A 135 -0.64 -13.50 -3.00
C THR A 135 0.12 -14.05 -4.21
N THR A 136 -0.18 -13.52 -5.40
CA THR A 136 0.62 -13.71 -6.63
C THR A 136 1.71 -12.65 -6.80
N ILE A 137 1.82 -11.67 -5.90
CA ILE A 137 2.85 -10.63 -5.97
C ILE A 137 4.24 -11.23 -5.81
N ARG A 138 5.16 -10.81 -6.71
CA ARG A 138 6.52 -11.34 -6.84
C ARG A 138 6.57 -12.86 -7.07
N GLN A 139 5.54 -13.42 -7.69
CA GLN A 139 5.53 -14.81 -8.15
C GLN A 139 5.69 -14.85 -9.67
N PRO A 140 6.87 -15.20 -10.20
CA PRO A 140 7.14 -15.18 -11.64
C PRO A 140 6.42 -16.30 -12.40
N ALA A 141 6.09 -17.41 -11.72
CA ALA A 141 5.36 -18.52 -12.32
C ALA A 141 3.85 -18.28 -12.23
N GLU A 142 3.17 -18.35 -13.38
CA GLU A 142 1.73 -18.20 -13.48
C GLU A 142 1.01 -19.24 -12.59
N GLY A 143 0.01 -18.78 -11.82
CA GLY A 143 -0.74 -19.62 -10.89
C GLY A 143 -0.05 -19.90 -9.55
N ARG A 144 1.24 -19.59 -9.37
CA ARG A 144 1.90 -19.77 -8.07
C ARG A 144 1.45 -18.69 -7.08
N ARG A 145 0.99 -19.12 -5.90
CA ARG A 145 0.65 -18.23 -4.79
C ARG A 145 1.63 -18.44 -3.65
N HIS A 146 2.15 -17.36 -3.09
CA HIS A 146 2.92 -17.40 -1.86
C HIS A 146 1.98 -17.19 -0.68
N ARG A 147 2.11 -18.03 0.35
CA ARG A 147 1.31 -17.95 1.58
C ARG A 147 2.21 -17.69 2.78
N PHE A 148 1.86 -16.73 3.62
CA PHE A 148 2.64 -16.34 4.80
C PHE A 148 1.77 -15.61 5.83
N SER A 149 2.31 -15.47 7.05
CA SER A 149 1.82 -14.55 8.08
C SER A 149 2.77 -13.36 8.20
N TRP A 150 2.29 -12.20 8.65
CA TRP A 150 3.13 -11.00 8.76
C TRP A 150 4.24 -11.11 9.81
N ILE A 151 4.02 -11.94 10.82
CA ILE A 151 5.00 -12.39 11.80
C ILE A 151 4.93 -13.92 11.82
N ASN A 152 6.05 -14.60 11.57
CA ASN A 152 6.09 -16.06 11.61
C ASN A 152 6.07 -16.57 13.06
N GLU A 153 6.84 -15.90 13.92
CA GLU A 153 7.01 -16.25 15.33
C GLU A 153 7.29 -14.97 16.11
N TRP A 154 6.76 -14.86 17.33
CA TRP A 154 7.23 -13.86 18.30
C TRP A 154 7.14 -14.42 19.72
N HIS A 155 7.98 -13.92 20.62
CA HIS A 155 7.88 -14.21 22.05
C HIS A 155 8.44 -13.07 22.90
N GLU A 156 8.00 -13.01 24.14
CA GLU A 156 8.55 -12.11 25.15
C GLU A 156 9.81 -12.73 25.76
N ARG A 157 10.90 -11.97 25.78
CA ARG A 157 12.09 -12.38 26.50
C ARG A 157 11.95 -12.08 27.97
N SER A 158 12.51 -12.95 28.78
CA SER A 158 12.72 -12.70 30.20
C SER A 158 14.20 -12.85 30.52
N ASP A 159 14.72 -11.99 31.40
CA ASP A 159 16.06 -12.12 31.94
C ASP A 159 16.18 -13.37 32.85
N ALA A 160 17.38 -13.68 33.31
CA ALA A 160 17.64 -14.80 34.22
C ALA A 160 16.88 -14.72 35.56
N ARG A 161 16.28 -13.57 35.88
CA ARG A 161 15.47 -13.32 37.08
C ARG A 161 13.96 -13.30 36.78
N GLY A 162 13.56 -13.65 35.56
CA GLY A 162 12.16 -13.69 35.12
C GLY A 162 11.55 -12.32 34.82
N ARG A 163 12.37 -11.25 34.71
CA ARG A 163 11.88 -9.90 34.36
C ARG A 163 11.82 -9.74 32.85
N PRO A 164 10.78 -9.10 32.28
CA PRO A 164 10.70 -8.85 30.84
C PRO A 164 11.94 -8.12 30.29
N ASP A 165 12.61 -8.69 29.29
CA ASP A 165 13.87 -8.23 28.67
C ASP A 165 13.72 -7.99 27.15
N GLY A 166 12.49 -7.68 26.73
CA GLY A 166 12.15 -7.32 25.36
C GLY A 166 11.31 -8.35 24.64
N ILE A 167 11.28 -8.23 23.32
CA ILE A 167 10.51 -9.04 22.38
C ILE A 167 11.47 -9.51 21.30
N GLU A 168 11.32 -10.77 20.91
CA GLU A 168 11.89 -11.31 19.68
C GLU A 168 10.79 -11.65 18.71
N LEU A 169 11.02 -11.37 17.42
CA LEU A 169 10.08 -11.67 16.35
C LEU A 169 10.81 -12.09 15.07
N ILE A 170 10.17 -12.94 14.29
CA ILE A 170 10.65 -13.40 12.99
C ILE A 170 9.72 -12.85 11.92
N VAL A 171 10.25 -11.97 11.07
CA VAL A 171 9.52 -11.50 9.88
C VAL A 171 9.56 -12.55 8.76
N PRO A 172 8.50 -12.66 7.93
CA PRO A 172 8.47 -13.61 6.84
C PRO A 172 9.51 -13.27 5.77
N ASP A 173 10.08 -14.30 5.16
CA ASP A 173 11.04 -14.17 4.06
C ASP A 173 10.50 -13.31 2.90
N TRP A 174 9.21 -13.43 2.58
CA TRP A 174 8.55 -12.61 1.54
C TRP A 174 8.65 -11.10 1.81
N PHE A 175 8.51 -10.69 3.08
CA PHE A 175 8.64 -9.30 3.50
C PHE A 175 10.11 -8.89 3.53
N TYR A 176 10.96 -9.70 4.16
CA TYR A 176 12.39 -9.45 4.27
C TYR A 176 13.06 -9.22 2.91
N ARG A 177 12.77 -10.08 1.91
CA ARG A 177 13.28 -9.92 0.54
C ARG A 177 12.84 -8.62 -0.11
N ALA A 178 11.62 -8.16 0.14
CA ALA A 178 11.14 -6.87 -0.37
C ALA A 178 11.86 -5.69 0.30
N VAL A 179 12.16 -5.80 1.59
CA VAL A 179 12.87 -4.76 2.34
C VAL A 179 14.33 -4.64 1.91
N LEU A 180 14.96 -5.75 1.54
CA LEU A 180 16.33 -5.73 1.02
C LEU A 180 16.45 -5.15 -0.39
N ASP A 181 15.37 -5.14 -1.17
CA ASP A 181 15.33 -4.57 -2.51
C ASP A 181 14.97 -3.08 -2.46
N ASP A 182 15.96 -2.23 -2.77
CA ASP A 182 15.80 -0.77 -2.78
C ASP A 182 14.69 -0.27 -3.72
N ALA A 183 14.42 -1.00 -4.80
CA ALA A 183 13.35 -0.64 -5.72
C ALA A 183 11.96 -0.77 -5.09
N LEU A 184 11.82 -1.53 -4.00
CA LEU A 184 10.55 -1.85 -3.35
C LEU A 184 10.35 -1.13 -2.02
N ILE A 185 11.23 -0.19 -1.65
CA ILE A 185 11.13 0.60 -0.43
C ILE A 185 10.87 2.07 -0.72
N LEU A 186 9.99 2.70 0.06
CA LEU A 186 9.81 4.15 0.06
C LEU A 186 10.02 4.73 1.46
N THR A 187 10.71 5.86 1.49
CA THR A 187 10.70 6.72 2.69
C THR A 187 9.33 7.36 2.85
N ILE A 188 8.79 7.35 4.07
CA ILE A 188 7.55 8.03 4.41
C ILE A 188 7.80 9.12 5.46
N ASP A 189 6.98 10.17 5.43
CA ASP A 189 6.95 11.20 6.46
C ASP A 189 6.62 10.62 7.84
N ARG A 190 7.32 11.08 8.88
CA ARG A 190 7.12 10.64 10.27
C ARG A 190 5.75 11.05 10.81
N ALA A 191 5.16 12.15 10.32
CA ALA A 191 3.80 12.56 10.65
C ALA A 191 2.72 11.56 10.18
N TYR A 192 3.09 10.55 9.38
CA TYR A 192 2.20 9.40 9.10
C TYR A 192 1.67 8.76 10.39
N PHE A 193 2.51 8.67 11.43
CA PHE A 193 2.11 8.01 12.67
C PHE A 193 0.98 8.74 13.40
N ASP A 194 0.81 10.03 13.17
CA ASP A 194 -0.23 10.87 13.76
C ASP A 194 -1.62 10.68 13.11
N LEU A 195 -1.69 10.01 11.95
CA LEU A 195 -2.95 9.75 11.25
C LEU A 195 -3.83 8.79 12.06
N THR A 196 -4.96 9.29 12.56
CA THR A 196 -5.84 8.55 13.49
C THR A 196 -6.84 7.64 12.79
N GLY A 197 -7.22 7.95 11.55
CA GLY A 197 -8.21 7.21 10.76
C GLY A 197 -7.57 6.14 9.87
N GLY A 198 -8.25 4.99 9.73
CA GLY A 198 -7.72 3.88 8.95
C GLY A 198 -7.73 4.16 7.45
N LEU A 199 -8.75 4.87 6.96
CA LEU A 199 -8.81 5.33 5.57
C LEU A 199 -7.76 6.40 5.29
N ASP A 200 -7.48 7.31 6.23
CA ASP A 200 -6.43 8.33 6.14
C ASP A 200 -5.06 7.67 5.97
N ARG A 201 -4.73 6.67 6.81
CA ARG A 201 -3.46 5.92 6.72
C ARG A 201 -3.31 5.15 5.42
N TRP A 202 -4.35 4.44 5.00
CA TRP A 202 -4.35 3.73 3.72
C TRP A 202 -4.17 4.70 2.55
N LEU A 203 -4.91 5.81 2.56
CA LEU A 203 -4.86 6.80 1.48
C LEU A 203 -3.48 7.45 1.40
N TYR A 204 -2.87 7.79 2.54
CA TYR A 204 -1.50 8.28 2.58
C TYR A 204 -0.52 7.33 1.88
N ARG A 205 -0.57 6.04 2.20
CA ARG A 205 0.33 5.04 1.60
C ARG A 205 0.10 4.96 0.08
N LEU A 206 -1.16 4.93 -0.35
CA LEU A 206 -1.50 4.91 -1.77
C LEU A 206 -0.99 6.17 -2.49
N VAL A 207 -1.27 7.35 -1.93
CA VAL A 207 -0.81 8.64 -2.46
C VAL A 207 0.71 8.70 -2.51
N ARG A 208 1.41 8.25 -1.46
CA ARG A 208 2.87 8.23 -1.41
C ARG A 208 3.48 7.30 -2.46
N LYS A 209 2.85 6.15 -2.73
CA LYS A 209 3.25 5.25 -3.81
C LYS A 209 3.05 5.87 -5.19
N HIS A 210 2.02 6.67 -5.41
CA HIS A 210 1.69 7.15 -6.76
C HIS A 210 2.15 8.61 -7.01
N GLY A 211 2.37 9.39 -5.96
CA GLY A 211 2.72 10.81 -5.97
C GLY A 211 4.20 11.10 -6.17
N GLY A 212 4.83 10.39 -7.10
CA GLY A 212 6.19 10.69 -7.56
C GLY A 212 6.28 12.03 -8.31
N ARG A 213 7.31 12.19 -9.15
CA ARG A 213 7.52 13.41 -9.95
C ARG A 213 6.58 13.46 -11.16
N GLN A 214 5.31 13.74 -10.92
CA GLN A 214 4.33 13.96 -11.97
C GLN A 214 3.82 15.39 -11.90
N ALA A 215 4.18 16.19 -12.90
CA ALA A 215 3.89 17.62 -12.96
C ALA A 215 2.38 17.95 -12.93
N GLY A 216 1.53 17.01 -13.35
CA GLY A 216 0.07 17.19 -13.39
C GLY A 216 -0.71 16.50 -12.25
N GLY A 217 0.00 16.03 -11.22
CA GLY A 217 -0.57 15.20 -10.15
C GLY A 217 -1.05 13.83 -10.65
N TRP A 218 -1.72 13.09 -9.78
CA TRP A 218 -2.33 11.79 -10.10
C TRP A 218 -3.82 11.80 -9.78
N ARG A 219 -4.61 11.03 -10.53
CA ARG A 219 -6.07 10.94 -10.40
C ARG A 219 -6.49 9.50 -10.12
N PHE A 220 -7.45 9.32 -9.23
CA PHE A 220 -8.11 8.04 -8.99
C PHE A 220 -9.63 8.23 -8.98
N ASP A 221 -10.34 7.36 -9.70
CA ASP A 221 -11.79 7.28 -9.57
C ASP A 221 -12.20 6.79 -8.16
N PHE A 222 -13.22 7.41 -7.58
CA PHE A 222 -13.70 7.07 -6.24
C PHE A 222 -14.16 5.60 -6.12
N ARG A 223 -14.78 5.03 -7.16
CA ARG A 223 -15.19 3.61 -7.17
C ARG A 223 -13.99 2.70 -7.22
N HIS A 224 -12.98 3.08 -8.00
CA HIS A 224 -11.71 2.35 -8.03
C HIS A 224 -11.03 2.36 -6.65
N LEU A 225 -10.97 3.51 -5.98
CA LEU A 225 -10.45 3.61 -4.61
C LEU A 225 -11.23 2.73 -3.63
N HIS A 226 -12.56 2.69 -3.74
CA HIS A 226 -13.39 1.83 -2.89
C HIS A 226 -13.03 0.36 -3.06
N GLN A 227 -12.89 -0.11 -4.30
CA GLN A 227 -12.46 -1.48 -4.61
C GLN A 227 -11.03 -1.76 -4.10
N LYS A 228 -10.10 -0.84 -4.39
CA LYS A 228 -8.68 -0.95 -4.01
C LYS A 228 -8.44 -0.93 -2.50
N SER A 229 -9.31 -0.24 -1.75
CA SER A 229 -9.22 -0.16 -0.30
C SER A 229 -9.56 -1.48 0.42
N GLY A 230 -10.29 -2.39 -0.24
CA GLY A 230 -10.86 -3.57 0.42
C GLY A 230 -11.84 -3.24 1.54
N SER A 231 -12.36 -2.01 1.62
CA SER A 231 -13.27 -1.55 2.67
C SER A 231 -14.62 -2.28 2.63
N LEU A 232 -15.14 -2.64 3.80
CA LEU A 232 -16.48 -3.22 3.95
C LEU A 232 -17.58 -2.16 3.99
N SER A 233 -17.23 -0.88 4.14
CA SER A 233 -18.19 0.22 4.19
C SER A 233 -18.93 0.33 2.85
N PRO A 234 -20.26 0.59 2.85
CA PRO A 234 -20.97 0.91 1.62
C PRO A 234 -20.33 2.09 0.90
N PHE A 235 -20.35 2.08 -0.43
CA PHE A 235 -19.70 3.11 -1.25
C PHE A 235 -20.09 4.54 -0.86
N ARG A 236 -21.36 4.80 -0.53
CA ARG A 236 -21.83 6.13 -0.10
C ARG A 236 -21.08 6.64 1.14
N ARG A 237 -20.89 5.76 2.12
CA ARG A 237 -20.14 6.07 3.35
C ARG A 237 -18.66 6.24 3.06
N PHE A 238 -18.08 5.35 2.25
CA PHE A 238 -16.69 5.48 1.81
C PHE A 238 -16.43 6.82 1.11
N ALA A 239 -17.28 7.22 0.17
CA ALA A 239 -17.17 8.48 -0.54
C ALA A 239 -17.38 9.69 0.39
N PHE A 240 -18.21 9.57 1.42
CA PHE A 240 -18.38 10.59 2.45
C PHE A 240 -17.09 10.76 3.27
N GLU A 241 -16.53 9.65 3.78
CA GLU A 241 -15.28 9.65 4.55
C GLU A 241 -14.11 10.18 3.70
N LEU A 242 -14.03 9.79 2.43
CA LEU A 242 -12.99 10.29 1.52
C LEU A 242 -13.11 11.80 1.28
N ARG A 243 -14.32 12.34 1.09
CA ARG A 243 -14.52 13.80 0.99
C ARG A 243 -14.16 14.53 2.27
N ASP A 244 -14.41 13.93 3.43
CA ASP A 244 -14.01 14.51 4.70
C ASP A 244 -12.48 14.55 4.86
N ILE A 245 -11.77 13.51 4.43
CA ILE A 245 -10.29 13.51 4.38
C ILE A 245 -9.79 14.63 3.46
N ILE A 246 -10.36 14.76 2.25
CA ILE A 246 -10.00 15.83 1.31
C ILE A 246 -10.29 17.21 1.92
N ARG A 247 -11.40 17.38 2.66
CA ARG A 247 -11.71 18.64 3.32
C ARG A 247 -10.72 18.97 4.45
N ARG A 248 -10.32 17.98 5.25
CA ARG A 248 -9.42 18.16 6.40
C ARG A 248 -7.94 18.27 6.02
N GLN A 249 -7.55 17.79 4.83
CA GLN A 249 -6.16 17.76 4.35
C GLN A 249 -5.15 17.15 5.36
N PRO A 250 -5.42 15.97 5.96
CA PRO A 250 -4.55 15.44 7.00
C PRO A 250 -3.27 14.79 6.48
N LEU A 251 -3.12 14.61 5.15
CA LEU A 251 -2.04 13.82 4.58
C LEU A 251 -0.73 14.62 4.52
N PRO A 252 0.31 14.26 5.28
CA PRO A 252 1.55 15.02 5.31
C PRO A 252 2.24 15.02 3.95
N GLY A 253 2.65 16.20 3.48
CA GLY A 253 3.37 16.37 2.22
C GLY A 253 2.52 16.29 0.95
N TYR A 254 1.18 16.22 1.07
CA TYR A 254 0.27 16.14 -0.08
C TYR A 254 -0.93 17.07 0.08
N VAL A 255 -1.38 17.64 -1.04
CA VAL A 255 -2.66 18.36 -1.12
C VAL A 255 -3.61 17.52 -1.97
N LEU A 256 -4.82 17.32 -1.47
CA LEU A 256 -5.88 16.54 -2.11
C LEU A 256 -6.95 17.45 -2.70
N PHE A 257 -7.57 17.06 -3.80
CA PHE A 257 -8.69 17.79 -4.38
C PHE A 257 -9.67 16.83 -5.06
N VAL A 258 -10.91 17.27 -5.21
CA VAL A 258 -11.94 16.55 -5.94
C VAL A 258 -12.06 17.17 -7.31
N GLU A 259 -12.00 16.34 -8.35
CA GLU A 259 -12.37 16.73 -9.71
C GLU A 259 -13.65 15.98 -10.12
N ILE A 260 -14.49 16.66 -10.90
CA ILE A 260 -15.69 16.05 -11.49
C ILE A 260 -15.50 16.10 -13.00
N GLU A 261 -15.37 14.94 -13.62
CA GLU A 261 -15.33 14.86 -15.08
C GLU A 261 -16.69 15.23 -15.68
N THR A 262 -16.69 15.62 -16.95
CA THR A 262 -17.89 15.96 -17.74
C THR A 262 -18.96 14.86 -17.73
N GLY A 263 -18.57 13.59 -17.49
CA GLY A 263 -19.48 12.45 -17.33
C GLY A 263 -20.01 12.23 -15.90
N GLY A 264 -19.78 13.15 -14.96
CA GLY A 264 -20.21 13.04 -13.56
C GLY A 264 -19.39 12.08 -12.70
N ARG A 265 -18.28 11.55 -13.24
CA ARG A 265 -17.34 10.73 -12.46
C ARG A 265 -16.56 11.61 -11.51
N MET A 266 -16.44 11.15 -10.27
CA MET A 266 -15.73 11.84 -9.21
C MET A 266 -14.35 11.25 -9.05
N LEU A 267 -13.34 12.09 -9.25
CA LEU A 267 -11.94 11.74 -9.14
C LEU A 267 -11.35 12.37 -7.88
N LEU A 268 -10.56 11.59 -7.16
CA LEU A 268 -9.58 12.12 -6.23
C LEU A 268 -8.35 12.51 -7.05
N ALA A 269 -7.91 13.75 -6.94
CA ALA A 269 -6.63 14.17 -7.47
C ALA A 269 -5.74 14.66 -6.33
N PHE A 270 -4.43 14.55 -6.51
CA PHE A 270 -3.46 14.97 -5.51
C PHE A 270 -2.13 15.38 -6.12
N GLU A 271 -1.43 16.25 -5.39
CA GLU A 271 -0.11 16.73 -5.74
C GLU A 271 0.77 16.87 -4.48
N PRO A 272 2.10 16.80 -4.62
CA PRO A 272 2.99 17.11 -3.51
C PRO A 272 2.73 18.52 -3.00
N ALA A 273 2.57 18.69 -1.69
CA ALA A 273 2.49 20.01 -1.10
C ALA A 273 3.80 20.76 -1.41
N ALA A 274 3.68 21.98 -1.96
CA ALA A 274 4.85 22.80 -2.25
C ALA A 274 5.72 22.91 -0.99
N SER A 275 6.99 22.52 -1.10
CA SER A 275 7.94 22.72 0.00
C SER A 275 7.99 24.22 0.32
N CYS A 276 7.83 24.60 1.59
CA CYS A 276 8.20 25.94 2.04
C CYS A 276 9.70 26.13 1.78
N GLY A 277 10.02 26.71 0.64
CA GLY A 277 11.37 26.90 0.13
C GLY A 277 11.23 27.32 -1.32
N LYS A 278 11.52 28.60 -1.62
CA LYS A 278 11.54 29.11 -2.99
C LYS A 278 12.38 28.16 -3.85
N PRO A 279 11.95 27.82 -5.08
CA PRO A 279 12.87 27.19 -6.01
C PRO A 279 14.03 28.17 -6.19
N VAL A 280 15.22 27.80 -5.73
CA VAL A 280 16.43 28.48 -6.20
C VAL A 280 16.52 28.11 -7.67
N ASP A 281 16.35 29.10 -8.54
CA ASP A 281 16.55 28.95 -9.97
C ASP A 281 17.88 28.23 -10.21
N GLY A 282 17.81 27.09 -10.89
CA GLY A 282 18.97 26.30 -11.30
C GLY A 282 19.79 26.96 -12.41
N LEU A 283 19.83 28.29 -12.45
CA LEU A 283 20.81 29.05 -13.22
C LEU A 283 21.78 29.67 -12.22
N VAL A 284 22.91 29.01 -12.04
CA VAL A 284 24.14 29.70 -11.64
C VAL A 284 24.66 30.38 -12.90
N PRO A 285 24.66 31.72 -13.02
CA PRO A 285 25.44 32.36 -14.07
C PRO A 285 26.89 32.04 -13.77
N SER A 286 27.54 31.26 -14.64
CA SER A 286 28.99 31.10 -14.63
C SER A 286 29.60 32.47 -14.95
N GLY A 287 29.76 33.28 -13.90
CA GLY A 287 30.49 34.53 -13.92
C GLY A 287 31.98 34.22 -13.91
N THR A 288 32.54 33.82 -15.04
CA THR A 288 34.00 33.87 -15.24
C THR A 288 34.28 34.39 -16.64
N ARG A 289 34.52 35.71 -16.73
CA ARG A 289 35.36 36.27 -17.80
C ARG A 289 36.79 36.28 -17.26
N GLY A 290 37.67 35.49 -17.87
CA GLY A 290 39.10 35.58 -17.62
C GLY A 290 39.82 34.24 -17.73
N ILE A 291 40.73 34.15 -18.70
CA ILE A 291 41.71 33.08 -18.85
C ILE A 291 42.67 33.15 -17.67
N VAL A 292 42.87 32.05 -16.94
CA VAL A 292 43.94 31.93 -15.93
C VAL A 292 44.82 30.72 -16.28
N PRO A 293 46.15 30.89 -16.47
CA PRO A 293 47.05 29.80 -16.78
C PRO A 293 47.37 28.92 -15.57
N SER A 294 47.65 27.65 -15.88
CA SER A 294 48.07 26.57 -14.99
C SER A 294 49.31 26.88 -14.14
N GLY A 295 49.30 26.42 -12.88
CA GLY A 295 50.50 26.09 -12.11
C GLY A 295 50.41 26.47 -10.63
N THR A 296 50.21 25.48 -9.74
CA THR A 296 50.92 25.28 -8.45
C THR A 296 50.34 24.07 -7.70
N ARG A 297 51.24 23.28 -7.09
CA ARG A 297 51.00 22.03 -6.36
C ARG A 297 50.83 22.32 -4.86
N GLY A 298 49.76 21.79 -4.24
CA GLY A 298 49.63 21.49 -2.80
C GLY A 298 49.46 22.65 -1.82
N SER A 299 48.28 22.75 -1.19
CA SER A 299 48.15 23.22 0.20
C SER A 299 46.81 22.81 0.79
N CYS A 300 46.90 22.22 1.98
CA CYS A 300 45.84 21.75 2.83
C CYS A 300 45.04 22.94 3.39
N TYR A 301 43.79 23.11 2.97
CA TYR A 301 42.81 23.85 3.76
C TYR A 301 41.48 23.11 3.77
N ARG A 302 41.15 22.62 4.97
CA ARG A 302 39.86 22.03 5.33
C ARG A 302 38.93 23.19 5.62
N GLU A 303 37.87 23.36 4.84
CA GLU A 303 36.84 24.37 5.14
C GLU A 303 36.18 24.05 6.50
N PRO A 304 36.03 25.05 7.39
CA PRO A 304 35.28 24.87 8.62
C PRO A 304 33.80 24.65 8.29
N LYS A 305 33.18 23.66 8.96
CA LYS A 305 31.73 23.47 8.94
C LYS A 305 31.05 24.78 9.37
N PRO A 306 30.16 25.38 8.57
CA PRO A 306 29.30 26.47 9.05
C PRO A 306 28.40 25.94 10.16
N GLY A 307 28.31 26.72 11.23
CA GLY A 307 27.63 26.39 12.47
C GLY A 307 26.15 26.02 12.28
N SER A 308 25.76 25.03 13.07
CA SER A 308 24.40 24.55 13.27
C SER A 308 23.44 25.71 13.53
N THR A 309 22.56 25.97 12.56
CA THR A 309 21.26 26.58 12.85
C THR A 309 20.24 25.46 12.72
N THR A 310 19.61 25.13 13.83
CA THR A 310 18.62 24.05 13.98
C THR A 310 17.41 24.28 13.08
N CYS A 311 17.36 23.57 11.96
CA CYS A 311 16.12 23.24 11.28
C CYS A 311 16.29 21.84 10.69
N THR A 312 15.92 20.81 11.45
CA THR A 312 15.97 19.41 11.00
C THR A 312 14.81 19.16 10.05
N THR A 313 14.93 19.63 8.81
CA THR A 313 14.00 19.25 7.73
C THR A 313 14.48 17.92 7.15
N THR A 314 13.95 16.82 7.65
CA THR A 314 14.15 15.48 7.07
C THR A 314 13.45 15.43 5.71
N LYS A 315 14.16 15.86 4.65
CA LYS A 315 13.64 15.83 3.28
C LYS A 315 13.38 14.37 2.87
N ASN A 316 12.13 14.06 2.54
CA ASN A 316 11.75 12.83 1.85
C ASN A 316 12.52 12.76 0.51
N ARG A 317 13.58 11.94 0.42
CA ARG A 317 14.30 11.70 -0.85
C ARG A 317 13.34 11.07 -1.87
N ALA A 318 13.42 11.53 -3.12
CA ALA A 318 12.54 11.12 -4.19
C ALA A 318 13.20 10.08 -5.11
N LEU A 319 12.77 8.83 -5.00
CA LEU A 319 12.93 7.82 -6.04
C LEU A 319 11.59 7.10 -6.19
N ASN A 320 10.82 7.50 -7.20
CA ASN A 320 9.64 6.75 -7.63
C ASN A 320 9.41 6.99 -9.12
N LEU A 321 10.43 6.66 -9.91
CA LEU A 321 10.43 6.86 -11.36
C LEU A 321 9.90 5.63 -12.11
N GLU A 322 9.83 4.44 -11.48
CA GLU A 322 9.58 3.18 -12.19
C GLU A 322 8.21 2.51 -11.94
N SER A 323 7.48 2.83 -10.87
CA SER A 323 6.25 2.07 -10.52
C SER A 323 4.97 2.45 -11.30
N ASN A 324 5.00 3.52 -12.11
CA ASN A 324 3.77 4.21 -12.56
C ASN A 324 3.35 3.94 -14.02
N LYS A 325 4.08 3.15 -14.81
CA LYS A 325 3.69 2.88 -16.22
C LYS A 325 2.55 1.87 -16.35
N ASP A 326 2.53 0.83 -15.54
CA ASP A 326 1.59 -0.29 -15.73
C ASP A 326 0.18 -0.03 -15.19
N SER A 327 0.05 0.74 -14.11
CA SER A 327 -1.26 0.97 -13.47
C SER A 327 -2.22 1.78 -14.35
N ASN A 328 -1.74 2.80 -15.07
CA ASN A 328 -2.58 3.63 -15.94
C ASN A 328 -2.91 2.98 -17.29
N LEU A 329 -2.01 2.14 -17.81
CA LEU A 329 -2.20 1.44 -19.10
C LEU A 329 -3.24 0.32 -18.96
N GLU A 330 -3.12 -0.51 -17.93
CA GLU A 330 -4.11 -1.55 -17.64
C GLU A 330 -5.47 -0.97 -17.21
N GLU A 331 -5.49 0.20 -16.56
CA GLU A 331 -6.72 0.92 -16.18
C GLU A 331 -7.49 1.43 -17.40
N ARG A 332 -6.81 2.06 -18.37
CA ARG A 332 -7.44 2.47 -19.64
C ARG A 332 -7.97 1.25 -20.40
N ARG A 333 -7.20 0.15 -20.40
CA ARG A 333 -7.58 -1.09 -21.09
C ARG A 333 -8.81 -1.75 -20.46
N THR A 334 -8.83 -1.91 -19.14
CA THR A 334 -9.94 -2.51 -18.41
C THR A 334 -11.21 -1.65 -18.48
N ALA A 335 -11.07 -0.32 -18.41
CA ALA A 335 -12.20 0.60 -18.56
C ALA A 335 -12.80 0.55 -19.98
N VAL A 336 -11.95 0.45 -21.01
CA VAL A 336 -12.37 0.26 -22.41
C VAL A 336 -13.05 -1.11 -22.59
N GLU A 337 -12.50 -2.19 -22.05
CA GLU A 337 -13.09 -3.55 -22.13
C GLU A 337 -14.45 -3.64 -21.43
N THR A 338 -14.58 -3.00 -20.26
CA THR A 338 -15.85 -2.92 -19.52
C THR A 338 -16.89 -2.11 -20.29
N LEU A 339 -16.48 -1.02 -20.95
CA LEU A 339 -17.35 -0.19 -21.78
C LEU A 339 -17.81 -0.93 -23.04
N ILE A 340 -16.90 -1.65 -23.70
CA ILE A 340 -17.20 -2.50 -24.87
C ILE A 340 -18.20 -3.58 -24.47
N SER A 341 -17.99 -4.25 -23.35
CA SER A 341 -18.88 -5.30 -22.86
C SER A 341 -20.29 -4.78 -22.55
N ARG A 342 -20.39 -3.61 -21.91
CA ARG A 342 -21.67 -2.94 -21.63
C ARG A 342 -22.40 -2.50 -22.89
N THR A 343 -21.68 -1.92 -23.85
CA THR A 343 -22.23 -1.48 -25.13
C THR A 343 -22.72 -2.68 -25.95
N GLY A 344 -21.94 -3.76 -25.97
CA GLY A 344 -22.32 -5.03 -26.61
C GLY A 344 -23.57 -5.65 -26.01
N ALA A 345 -23.69 -5.67 -24.68
CA ALA A 345 -24.89 -6.17 -24.00
C ALA A 345 -26.14 -5.30 -24.31
N ALA A 346 -25.99 -3.98 -24.34
CA ALA A 346 -27.08 -3.06 -24.66
C ALA A 346 -27.56 -3.20 -26.12
N LEU A 347 -26.64 -3.35 -27.08
CA LEU A 347 -26.96 -3.59 -28.48
C LEU A 347 -27.68 -4.94 -28.68
N LYS A 348 -27.21 -5.99 -28.00
CA LYS A 348 -27.83 -7.33 -28.06
C LYS A 348 -29.24 -7.35 -27.45
N ALA A 349 -29.45 -6.61 -26.36
CA ALA A 349 -30.79 -6.43 -25.77
C ALA A 349 -31.73 -5.64 -26.68
N ARG A 350 -31.22 -4.62 -27.38
CA ARG A 350 -31.99 -3.81 -28.34
C ARG A 350 -32.38 -4.62 -29.58
N HIS A 351 -31.48 -5.49 -30.07
CA HIS A 351 -31.76 -6.39 -31.19
C HIS A 351 -32.81 -7.46 -30.83
N ARG A 352 -32.78 -8.00 -29.60
CA ARG A 352 -33.83 -8.92 -29.11
C ARG A 352 -35.21 -8.26 -29.02
N ARG A 353 -35.30 -6.99 -28.62
CA ARG A 353 -36.57 -6.24 -28.59
C ARG A 353 -37.13 -5.98 -30.00
N MET A 354 -36.27 -5.63 -30.96
CA MET A 354 -36.66 -5.45 -32.36
C MET A 354 -37.09 -6.76 -33.02
N GLY A 355 -36.48 -7.89 -32.65
CA GLY A 355 -36.90 -9.22 -33.13
C GLY A 355 -38.24 -9.68 -32.58
N SER A 356 -38.62 -9.29 -31.35
CA SER A 356 -39.92 -9.66 -30.77
C SER A 356 -41.09 -8.81 -31.29
N GLU A 357 -40.84 -7.62 -31.84
CA GLU A 357 -41.88 -6.79 -32.45
C GLU A 357 -42.18 -7.18 -33.92
N GLY A 358 -41.27 -7.91 -34.58
CA GLY A 358 -41.45 -8.37 -35.97
C GLY A 358 -42.41 -9.56 -36.15
N ASP A 359 -42.59 -10.40 -35.12
CA ASP A 359 -43.43 -11.60 -35.20
C ASP A 359 -44.90 -11.36 -34.80
N ALA A 360 -45.27 -10.15 -34.36
CA ALA A 360 -46.63 -9.83 -33.92
C ALA A 360 -47.52 -9.19 -35.00
N ALA A 361 -47.01 -8.94 -36.22
CA ALA A 361 -47.70 -8.16 -37.25
C ALA A 361 -48.04 -8.93 -38.54
N ALA A 362 -48.08 -10.26 -38.51
CA ALA A 362 -48.48 -11.08 -39.66
C ALA A 362 -49.52 -12.14 -39.28
N ALA A 363 -50.79 -11.74 -39.21
CA ALA A 363 -51.96 -12.56 -39.57
C ALA A 363 -53.25 -11.80 -39.21
N LYS A 364 -53.85 -11.12 -40.19
CA LYS A 364 -55.30 -10.85 -40.24
C LYS A 364 -55.67 -10.48 -41.67
N GLU A 365 -55.96 -11.50 -42.47
CA GLU A 365 -56.77 -11.33 -43.69
C GLU A 365 -58.25 -11.23 -43.29
N PRO A 366 -59.07 -10.43 -43.99
CA PRO A 366 -60.49 -10.29 -43.70
C PRO A 366 -61.32 -11.36 -44.43
N GLU A 367 -62.16 -12.10 -43.71
CA GLU A 367 -63.13 -13.04 -44.29
C GLU A 367 -64.32 -12.30 -44.93
N LEU A 368 -64.66 -12.66 -46.17
CA LEU A 368 -65.93 -12.35 -46.84
C LEU A 368 -66.90 -13.55 -46.73
N PRO A 369 -68.23 -13.35 -46.70
CA PRO A 369 -69.17 -14.38 -46.29
C PRO A 369 -69.83 -15.06 -47.49
N PHE A 370 -69.60 -16.35 -47.74
CA PHE A 370 -70.56 -17.18 -48.50
C PHE A 370 -70.57 -18.65 -48.05
N GLY A 371 -71.77 -19.23 -48.11
CA GLY A 371 -72.23 -20.43 -47.41
C GLY A 371 -71.68 -21.78 -47.85
N LYS A 372 -71.85 -22.76 -46.96
CA LYS A 372 -71.68 -24.21 -47.19
C LYS A 372 -72.71 -24.74 -48.20
N PRO A 373 -72.38 -25.80 -48.96
CA PRO A 373 -72.77 -27.18 -48.56
C PRO A 373 -71.64 -28.19 -48.89
N GLY A 374 -71.38 -29.28 -48.17
CA GLY A 374 -72.30 -30.30 -47.66
C GLY A 374 -72.27 -31.53 -48.58
N ALA A 375 -71.49 -32.57 -48.23
CA ALA A 375 -71.80 -34.00 -48.36
C ALA A 375 -70.53 -34.88 -48.24
N ARG A 376 -70.62 -35.91 -47.40
CA ARG A 376 -69.76 -37.11 -47.32
C ARG A 376 -70.22 -38.14 -48.38
N PRO A 377 -69.50 -39.25 -48.64
CA PRO A 377 -68.43 -39.89 -47.86
C PRO A 377 -67.02 -39.59 -48.32
#